data_AF-A0A7L8RUU1-F1
#
_entry.id   AF-A0A7L8RUU1-F1
#
_cell.length_a   1.000
_cell.length_b   1.000
_cell.length_c   1.000
_cell.angle_alpha   90.00
_cell.angle_beta   90.00
_cell.angle_gamma   90.00
#
_symmetry.space_group_name_H-M   'P 1'
#
loop_
_entity.id
_entity.type
_entity.pdbx_description
1 polymer ?
#
loop_
_entity_poly.entity_id
_entity_poly.type
_entity_poly.pdbx_seq_one_letter_code
_entity_poly.pdbx_strand_id
1 'polypeptide(L)' 'MADIVNLRQFKKQKARAERETLADRNRALHGRTKAEKQRDQLTSERADKFVDDHRRERDPEKSDR' A
#
# COMPACT_ATOMS: atom_id res chain seq x y z
N MET A 1 35.62 5.75 14.25
CA MET A 1 35.54 5.89 12.78
C MET A 1 34.08 6.10 12.44
N ALA A 2 33.70 7.23 11.85
CA ALA A 2 32.31 7.54 11.56
C ALA A 2 32.01 7.19 10.11
N ASP A 3 31.03 6.31 9.88
CA ASP A 3 30.57 5.97 8.53
C ASP A 3 29.74 7.13 7.96
N ILE A 4 30.34 7.87 7.02
CA ILE A 4 29.66 8.96 6.32
C ILE A 4 28.75 8.35 5.25
N VAL A 5 27.46 8.20 5.57
CA VAL A 5 26.46 7.69 4.63
C VAL A 5 25.97 8.78 3.68
N ASN A 6 26.04 8.52 2.37
CA ASN A 6 25.58 9.46 1.36
C ASN A 6 24.05 9.39 1.18
N LEU A 7 23.34 10.29 1.84
CA LEU A 7 21.87 10.37 1.79
C LEU A 7 21.31 10.61 0.38
N ARG A 8 22.05 11.27 -0.51
CA ARG A 8 21.61 11.49 -1.90
C ARG A 8 21.57 10.18 -2.68
N GLN A 9 22.58 9.34 -2.52
CA GLN A 9 22.61 8.02 -3.15
C GLN A 9 21.51 7.11 -2.61
N PHE A 10 21.30 7.12 -1.30
CA PHE A 10 20.22 6.36 -0.66
C PHE A 10 18.84 6.76 -1.18
N LYS A 11 18.53 8.07 -1.21
CA LYS A 11 17.26 8.58 -1.76
C LYS A 11 17.07 8.17 -3.22
N LYS A 12 18.14 8.20 -4.03
CA LYS A 12 18.09 7.79 -5.44
C LYS A 12 17.83 6.30 -5.59
N GLN A 13 18.44 5.45 -4.77
CA GLN A 13 18.20 4.02 -4.77
C GLN A 13 16.75 3.71 -4.37
N LYS A 14 16.25 4.34 -3.30
CA LYS A 14 14.85 4.21 -2.87
C LYS A 14 13.88 4.58 -4.00
N ALA A 15 14.09 5.72 -4.66
CA ALA A 15 13.26 6.15 -5.77
C ALA A 15 13.30 5.20 -6.98
N ARG A 16 14.43 4.53 -7.24
CA ARG A 16 14.52 3.51 -8.30
C ARG A 16 13.74 2.25 -7.92
N ALA A 17 13.92 1.75 -6.70
CA ALA A 17 13.19 0.58 -6.21
C ALA A 17 11.67 0.83 -6.21
N GLU A 18 11.22 2.01 -5.78
CA GLU A 18 9.80 2.40 -5.86
C GLU A 18 9.28 2.37 -7.31
N ARG A 19 10.06 2.87 -8.28
CA ARG A 19 9.67 2.81 -9.70
C ARG A 19 9.59 1.39 -10.24
N GLU A 20 10.53 0.53 -9.87
CA GLU A 20 10.52 -0.88 -10.28
C GLU A 20 9.30 -1.60 -9.72
N THR A 21 9.01 -1.45 -8.42
CA THR A 21 7.81 -2.06 -7.81
C THR A 21 6.51 -1.55 -8.42
N LEU A 22 6.43 -0.26 -8.77
CA LEU A 22 5.27 0.29 -9.49
C LEU A 22 5.15 -0.28 -10.90
N ALA A 23 6.27 -0.43 -11.62
CA ALA A 23 6.28 -1.02 -12.95
C ALA A 23 5.81 -2.48 -12.93
N ASP A 24 6.26 -3.27 -11.95
CA ASP A 24 5.84 -4.67 -11.80
C ASP A 24 4.36 -4.80 -11.48
N ARG A 25 3.84 -3.94 -10.58
CA ARG A 25 2.39 -3.86 -10.31
C ARG A 25 1.62 -3.50 -11.58
N ASN A 26 2.05 -2.48 -12.31
CA ASN A 26 1.39 -2.06 -13.55
C ASN A 26 1.44 -3.16 -14.61
N ARG A 27 2.53 -3.92 -14.71
CA ARG A 27 2.64 -5.07 -15.62
C ARG A 27 1.63 -6.17 -15.24
N ALA A 28 1.46 -6.46 -13.96
CA ALA A 28 0.46 -7.42 -13.47
C ALA A 28 -1.00 -6.95 -13.64
N LEU A 29 -1.22 -5.63 -13.67
CA LEU A 29 -2.53 -5.01 -13.90
C LEU A 29 -2.85 -4.80 -15.39
N HIS A 30 -1.82 -4.81 -16.25
CA HIS A 30 -1.97 -4.61 -17.68
C HIS A 30 -2.75 -5.78 -18.31
N GLY A 31 -3.59 -5.49 -19.31
CA GLY A 31 -4.40 -6.50 -20.00
C GLY A 31 -5.72 -6.88 -19.30
N ARG A 32 -5.99 -6.37 -18.09
CA ARG A 32 -7.30 -6.58 -17.43
C ARG A 32 -8.42 -5.85 -18.15
N THR A 33 -9.52 -6.54 -18.38
CA THR A 33 -10.75 -6.00 -18.94
C THR A 33 -11.47 -5.08 -17.95
N LYS A 34 -12.41 -4.25 -18.45
CA LYS A 34 -13.20 -3.36 -17.58
C LYS A 34 -14.05 -4.13 -16.56
N ALA A 35 -14.62 -5.27 -16.95
CA ALA A 35 -15.44 -6.10 -16.08
C ALA A 35 -14.62 -6.70 -14.92
N GLU A 36 -13.40 -7.15 -15.18
CA GLU A 36 -12.49 -7.69 -14.14
C GLU A 36 -12.10 -6.61 -13.13
N LYS A 37 -11.76 -5.39 -13.61
CA LYS A 37 -11.45 -4.26 -12.74
C LYS A 37 -12.64 -3.91 -11.83
N GLN A 38 -13.85 -3.89 -12.38
CA GLN A 38 -15.06 -3.60 -11.61
C GLN A 38 -15.36 -4.68 -10.57
N ARG A 39 -15.23 -5.97 -10.92
CA ARG A 39 -15.39 -7.06 -9.96
C ARG A 39 -14.39 -6.94 -8.81
N ASP A 40 -13.12 -6.68 -9.12
CA ASP A 40 -12.08 -6.54 -8.10
C ASP A 40 -12.36 -5.34 -7.18
N GLN A 41 -12.78 -4.20 -7.73
CA GLN A 41 -13.19 -3.00 -6.97
C GLN A 41 -14.37 -3.27 -6.03
N LEU A 42 -15.44 -3.90 -6.53
CA LEU A 42 -16.60 -4.24 -5.71
C LEU A 42 -16.21 -5.21 -4.58
N THR A 43 -15.26 -6.10 -4.85
CA THR A 43 -14.75 -7.04 -3.83
C THR A 43 -13.94 -6.32 -2.77
N SER A 44 -13.04 -5.40 -3.16
CA SER A 44 -12.28 -4.60 -2.19
C SER A 44 -13.19 -3.70 -1.36
N GLU A 45 -14.15 -3.01 -1.98
CA GLU A 45 -15.09 -2.14 -1.27
C GLU A 45 -15.95 -2.92 -0.26
N ARG A 46 -16.38 -4.14 -0.59
CA ARG A 46 -17.11 -5.00 0.36
C ARG A 46 -16.23 -5.43 1.52
N ALA A 47 -14.96 -5.74 1.26
CA ALA A 47 -14.01 -6.11 2.32
C ALA A 47 -13.73 -4.91 3.23
N ASP A 48 -13.52 -3.73 2.67
CA ASP A 48 -13.29 -2.49 3.42
C ASP A 48 -14.50 -2.16 4.30
N LYS A 49 -15.72 -2.18 3.71
CA LYS A 49 -16.97 -1.99 4.46
C LYS A 49 -17.15 -3.02 5.57
N PHE A 50 -16.85 -4.29 5.29
CA PHE A 50 -16.93 -5.33 6.31
C PHE A 50 -15.98 -5.04 7.48
N VAL A 51 -14.74 -4.62 7.21
CA VAL A 51 -13.79 -4.24 8.25
C VAL A 51 -14.26 -3.02 9.03
N ASP A 52 -14.74 -1.99 8.33
CA ASP A 52 -15.24 -0.75 8.94
C ASP A 52 -16.47 -0.99 9.82
N ASP A 53 -17.44 -1.78 9.35
CA ASP A 53 -18.64 -2.14 10.12
C ASP A 53 -18.30 -2.92 11.41
N HIS A 54 -17.21 -3.70 11.38
CA HIS A 54 -16.74 -4.48 12.53
C HIS A 54 -15.65 -3.74 13.34
N ARG A 55 -15.29 -2.52 12.92
CA ARG A 55 -14.27 -1.72 13.60
C ARG A 55 -14.87 -1.18 14.89
N ARG A 56 -14.50 -1.81 16.01
CA ARG A 56 -14.76 -1.23 17.32
C ARG A 56 -13.87 0.00 17.50
N GLU A 57 -14.48 1.15 17.78
CA GLU A 57 -13.73 2.32 18.22
C GLU A 57 -12.92 1.92 19.46
N ARG A 58 -11.59 2.01 19.34
CA ARG A 58 -10.72 1.80 20.48
C ARG A 58 -10.89 3.04 21.34
N ASP A 59 -11.64 2.89 22.42
CA ASP A 59 -11.83 3.90 23.46
C ASP A 59 -10.46 4.51 23.78
N PRO A 60 -10.22 5.81 23.48
CA PRO A 60 -8.88 6.40 23.60
C PRO A 60 -8.33 6.32 25.02
N GLU A 61 -9.19 6.08 26.01
CA GLU A 61 -8.87 5.96 27.42
C GLU A 61 -8.27 4.60 27.83
N LYS A 62 -8.34 3.56 26.98
CA LYS A 62 -7.86 2.19 27.30
C LYS A 62 -6.66 1.72 26.47
N SER A 63 -5.89 2.65 25.91
CA SER A 63 -4.63 2.30 25.23
C SER A 63 -3.38 2.39 26.12
N ASP A 64 -3.53 2.88 27.37
CA ASP A 64 -2.42 3.16 28.29
C ASP A 64 -2.65 2.65 29.74
N ARG A 65 -3.26 1.46 29.91
CA ARG A 65 -3.21 0.71 31.18
C ARG A 65 -2.72 -0.72 30.97
#